data_AF-A0A835LM20-F1
#
_entry.id   AF-A0A835LM20-F1
#
_cell.length_a   1.000
_cell.length_b   1.000
_cell.length_c   1.000
_cell.angle_alpha   90.00
_cell.angle_beta   90.00
_cell.angle_gamma   90.00
#
_symmetry.space_group_name_H-M   'P 1'
#
loop_
_entity.id
_entity.type
_entity.pdbx_description
1 polymer ?
#
loop_
_entity_poly.entity_id
_entity_poly.type
_entity_poly.pdbx_seq_one_letter_code
_entity_poly.pdbx_strand_id
1 'polypeptide(L)'
;MDTGSDLTWIQCDAPCTSCAKGPHPLYKPTKKHGYCESCRQCDYEIEYADHSSSMGILARDELQLMIANGTLSKPKFVFGCAYDQQGQLSVSPARTDGILGFNGAKIGLPSQLASQGIIRNVVGHCIARDEDNNGYMFLGDDFLPQWGMTWVPMLSSTDMR
;
A
#
# COMPACT_ATOMS: atom_id res chain seq x y z
N MET A 1 -2.89 2.82 -6.44
CA MET A 1 -2.22 3.87 -5.65
C MET A 1 -3.31 4.71 -5.05
N ASP A 2 -3.28 4.91 -3.73
CA ASP A 2 -4.25 5.74 -3.03
C ASP A 2 -3.54 6.55 -1.94
N THR A 3 -3.54 7.88 -2.09
CA THR A 3 -2.95 8.82 -1.12
C THR A 3 -3.89 9.14 0.05
N GLY A 4 -5.16 8.73 -0.04
CA GLY A 4 -6.18 8.91 0.99
C GLY A 4 -6.23 7.77 2.00
N SER A 5 -5.60 6.62 1.72
CA SER A 5 -5.57 5.47 2.64
C SER A 5 -4.19 5.24 3.27
N ASP A 6 -4.24 4.78 4.51
CA ASP A 6 -3.07 4.45 5.32
C ASP A 6 -2.47 3.09 4.95
N LEU A 7 -3.29 2.11 4.61
CA LEU A 7 -2.87 0.72 4.52
C LEU A 7 -2.68 0.28 3.07
N THR A 8 -1.50 -0.27 2.78
CA THR A 8 -1.29 -1.09 1.60
C THR A 8 -1.79 -2.51 1.84
N TRP A 9 -2.58 -3.05 0.91
CA TRP A 9 -3.06 -4.42 0.96
C TRP A 9 -3.06 -5.10 -0.41
N ILE A 10 -3.01 -6.43 -0.40
CA ILE A 10 -3.12 -7.30 -1.57
C ILE A 10 -4.06 -8.47 -1.28
N GLN A 11 -4.67 -9.03 -2.31
CA GLN A 11 -5.50 -10.22 -2.15
C GLN A 11 -4.67 -11.46 -1.85
N CYS A 12 -5.11 -12.23 -0.86
CA CYS A 12 -4.42 -13.40 -0.35
C CYS A 12 -5.14 -14.70 -0.66
N ASP A 13 -4.36 -15.77 -0.77
CA ASP A 13 -4.87 -17.15 -0.89
C ASP A 13 -5.37 -17.62 0.48
N ALA A 14 -6.61 -17.23 0.80
CA ALA A 14 -7.34 -17.58 2.00
C ALA A 14 -8.83 -17.82 1.64
N PRO A 15 -9.63 -18.46 2.51
CA PRO A 15 -11.07 -18.58 2.30
C PRO A 15 -11.69 -17.21 2.08
N CYS A 16 -12.03 -16.93 0.83
CA CYS A 16 -12.51 -15.64 0.42
C CYS A 16 -14.04 -15.57 0.56
N THR A 17 -14.54 -14.49 1.17
CA THR A 17 -15.99 -14.23 1.30
C THR A 17 -16.52 -13.51 0.06
N SER A 18 -15.99 -12.31 -0.21
CA SER A 18 -16.29 -11.52 -1.42
C SER A 18 -14.98 -10.99 -1.99
N CYS A 19 -14.40 -11.62 -3.00
CA CYS A 19 -13.18 -11.12 -3.63
C CYS A 19 -13.39 -11.12 -5.12
N ALA A 20 -12.94 -10.06 -5.75
CA ALA A 20 -12.96 -10.02 -7.18
C ALA A 20 -11.64 -10.50 -7.77
N LYS A 21 -11.70 -10.94 -9.02
CA LYS A 21 -10.58 -11.61 -9.67
C LYS A 21 -9.53 -10.58 -10.08
N GLY A 22 -8.40 -10.60 -9.37
CA GLY A 22 -7.20 -9.88 -9.77
C GLY A 22 -6.56 -10.46 -11.05
N PRO A 23 -5.67 -9.70 -11.71
CA PRO A 23 -4.93 -10.14 -12.88
C PRO A 23 -3.84 -11.19 -12.59
N HIS A 24 -3.34 -11.28 -11.35
CA HIS A 24 -2.30 -12.22 -10.97
C HIS A 24 -2.78 -13.26 -9.92
N PRO A 25 -2.02 -14.35 -9.72
CA PRO A 25 -2.29 -15.29 -8.63
C PRO A 25 -2.27 -14.60 -7.27
N LEU A 26 -3.19 -15.02 -6.41
CA LEU A 26 -3.29 -14.54 -5.03
C LEU A 26 -1.98 -14.75 -4.27
N TYR A 27 -1.64 -13.80 -3.40
CA TYR A 27 -0.44 -13.90 -2.57
C TYR A 27 -0.57 -15.06 -1.58
N LYS A 28 0.45 -15.92 -1.55
CA LYS A 28 0.55 -17.06 -0.64
C LYS A 28 1.60 -16.75 0.44
N PRO A 29 1.20 -16.55 1.69
CA PRO A 29 2.16 -16.39 2.78
C PRO A 29 3.12 -17.58 2.83
N THR A 30 4.43 -17.32 2.67
CA THR A 30 5.47 -18.36 2.59
C THR A 30 5.67 -19.11 3.90
N LYS A 31 5.27 -18.51 5.02
CA LYS A 31 5.16 -19.20 6.30
C LYS A 31 3.73 -19.65 6.46
N LYS A 32 3.51 -20.98 6.47
CA LYS A 32 2.44 -21.52 7.32
C LYS A 32 2.70 -20.90 8.69
N HIS A 33 1.85 -19.98 9.15
CA HIS A 33 1.72 -19.77 10.58
C HIS A 33 1.19 -21.11 11.09
N GLY A 34 2.10 -22.07 11.28
CA GLY A 34 1.80 -23.37 11.84
C GLY A 34 1.11 -23.07 13.15
N TYR A 35 -0.16 -23.45 13.24
CA TYR A 35 -0.99 -23.47 14.43
C TYR A 35 -0.38 -22.67 15.59
N CYS A 36 -0.42 -21.35 15.48
CA CYS A 36 0.25 -20.48 16.43
C CYS A 36 -0.79 -20.14 17.51
N GLU A 37 -0.81 -20.93 18.59
CA GLU A 37 -1.74 -20.75 19.72
C GLU A 37 -1.61 -19.37 20.39
N SER A 38 -0.52 -18.63 20.12
CA SER A 38 -0.20 -17.32 20.71
C SER A 38 0.03 -16.19 19.70
N CYS A 39 -0.06 -16.44 18.39
CA CYS A 39 0.02 -15.36 17.41
C CYS A 39 -1.33 -14.63 17.44
N ARG A 40 -1.37 -13.49 18.12
CA ARG A 40 -2.50 -12.57 17.99
C ARG A 40 -2.61 -12.18 16.51
N GLN A 41 -3.63 -12.74 15.85
CA GLN A 41 -4.06 -12.31 14.55
C GLN A 41 -4.47 -10.84 14.67
N CYS A 42 -3.86 -9.98 13.85
CA CYS A 42 -4.22 -8.57 13.78
C CYS A 42 -5.11 -8.41 12.56
N ASP A 43 -6.42 -8.42 12.78
CA ASP A 43 -7.37 -8.11 11.72
C ASP A 43 -7.29 -6.61 11.37
N TYR A 44 -7.57 -6.29 10.13
CA TYR A 44 -7.79 -4.93 9.68
C TYR A 44 -9.08 -4.86 8.88
N GLU A 45 -9.71 -3.70 8.93
CA GLU A 45 -10.78 -3.31 8.04
C GLU A 45 -10.49 -1.88 7.58
N ILE A 46 -10.65 -1.62 6.29
CA ILE A 46 -10.55 -0.29 5.71
C ILE A 46 -11.80 -0.01 4.88
N GLU A 47 -12.40 1.14 5.11
CA GLU A 47 -13.52 1.68 4.32
C GLU A 47 -13.01 2.86 3.48
N TYR A 48 -13.40 2.88 2.21
CA TYR A 48 -13.06 3.93 1.26
C TYR A 48 -14.19 4.94 1.13
N ALA A 49 -13.89 6.10 0.55
CA ALA A 49 -14.86 7.19 0.38
C ALA A 49 -16.08 6.81 -0.50
N ASP A 50 -15.96 5.78 -1.33
CA ASP A 50 -17.04 5.23 -2.15
C ASP A 50 -17.88 4.15 -1.44
N HIS A 51 -17.66 3.95 -0.13
CA HIS A 51 -18.25 2.90 0.71
C HIS A 51 -17.87 1.47 0.31
N SER A 52 -16.87 1.30 -0.55
CA SER A 52 -16.21 0.01 -0.68
C SER A 52 -15.34 -0.26 0.55
N SER A 53 -15.13 -1.54 0.86
CA SER A 53 -14.26 -1.92 1.97
C SER A 53 -13.38 -3.10 1.63
N SER A 54 -12.30 -3.25 2.39
CA SER A 54 -11.41 -4.40 2.36
C SER A 54 -11.10 -4.84 3.78
N MET A 55 -11.21 -6.15 4.03
CA MET A 55 -10.93 -6.78 5.31
C MET A 55 -9.94 -7.93 5.12
N GLY A 56 -9.09 -8.10 6.13
CA GLY A 56 -8.12 -9.17 6.16
C GLY A 56 -7.29 -9.19 7.43
N ILE A 57 -6.11 -9.81 7.34
CA ILE A 57 -5.12 -9.81 8.42
C ILE A 57 -3.90 -9.00 8.04
N LEU A 58 -3.25 -8.38 9.03
CA LEU A 58 -1.93 -7.79 8.82
C LEU A 58 -0.89 -8.92 8.73
N ALA A 59 -0.16 -8.95 7.62
CA ALA A 59 0.97 -9.81 7.38
C ALA A 59 2.26 -9.00 7.39
N ARG A 60 3.40 -9.66 7.66
CA ARG A 60 4.73 -9.07 7.53
C ARG A 60 5.60 -9.97 6.66
N ASP A 61 6.06 -9.43 5.54
CA ASP A 61 6.97 -10.15 4.63
C ASP A 61 7.98 -9.18 3.97
N GLU A 62 8.89 -9.70 3.16
CA GLU A 62 9.88 -8.93 2.41
C GLU A 62 9.28 -8.30 1.15
N LEU A 63 9.33 -6.97 1.07
CA LEU A 63 9.02 -6.23 -0.15
C LEU A 63 10.30 -6.06 -0.97
N GLN A 64 10.30 -6.54 -2.21
CA GLN A 64 11.45 -6.40 -3.10
C GLN A 64 11.42 -5.03 -3.81
N LEU A 65 12.40 -4.18 -3.52
CA LEU A 65 12.53 -2.85 -4.10
C LEU A 65 13.88 -2.69 -4.77
N MET A 66 13.87 -2.22 -6.02
CA MET A 66 15.08 -1.72 -6.67
C MET A 66 15.22 -0.24 -6.36
N ILE A 67 16.24 0.13 -5.59
CA ILE A 67 16.51 1.55 -5.30
C ILE A 67 17.29 2.19 -6.45
N ALA A 68 17.29 3.53 -6.53
CA ALA A 68 17.80 4.29 -7.66
C ALA A 68 19.27 3.99 -8.04
N ASN A 69 20.08 3.53 -7.07
CA ASN A 69 21.47 3.12 -7.30
C ASN A 69 21.61 1.68 -7.87
N GLY A 70 20.50 1.00 -8.19
CA GLY A 70 20.46 -0.36 -8.72
C GLY A 70 20.53 -1.47 -7.67
N THR A 71 20.64 -1.14 -6.38
CA THR A 71 20.69 -2.15 -5.30
C THR A 71 19.30 -2.74 -5.06
N LEU A 72 19.22 -4.06 -4.91
CA LEU A 72 18.01 -4.73 -4.46
C LEU A 72 17.89 -4.64 -2.93
N SER A 73 16.89 -3.93 -2.45
CA SER A 73 16.51 -3.85 -1.05
C SER A 73 15.33 -4.79 -0.76
N LYS A 74 15.34 -5.41 0.42
CA LYS A 74 14.29 -6.35 0.87
C LYS A 74 13.77 -5.98 2.27
N PRO A 75 13.20 -4.77 2.47
CA PRO A 75 12.61 -4.40 3.74
C PRO A 75 11.54 -5.37 4.17
N LYS A 76 11.48 -5.63 5.48
CA LYS A 76 10.28 -6.22 6.06
C LYS A 76 9.20 -5.16 6.11
N PHE A 77 8.07 -5.45 5.49
CA PHE A 77 6.95 -4.55 5.32
C PHE A 77 5.69 -5.19 5.89
N VAL A 78 4.92 -4.42 6.66
CA VAL A 78 3.60 -4.82 7.16
C VAL A 78 2.54 -4.37 6.15
N PHE A 79 1.69 -5.28 5.72
CA PHE A 79 0.63 -5.01 4.74
C PHE A 79 -0.63 -5.80 5.06
N GLY A 80 -1.76 -5.39 4.49
CA GLY A 80 -3.02 -6.12 4.56
C GLY A 80 -3.02 -7.32 3.61
N CYS A 81 -3.25 -8.50 4.16
CA CYS A 81 -3.51 -9.73 3.45
C CYS A 81 -5.03 -9.93 3.39
N ALA A 82 -5.64 -9.46 2.29
CA ALA A 82 -7.08 -9.30 2.15
C ALA A 82 -7.77 -10.59 1.70
N TYR A 83 -8.95 -10.88 2.26
CA TYR A 83 -9.78 -12.03 1.87
C TYR A 83 -11.28 -11.69 1.84
N ASP A 84 -11.66 -10.44 2.08
CA ASP A 84 -13.02 -9.96 1.90
C ASP A 84 -12.99 -8.51 1.41
N GLN A 85 -13.72 -8.23 0.33
CA GLN A 85 -13.88 -6.93 -0.31
C GLN A 85 -15.36 -6.71 -0.60
N GLN A 86 -15.87 -5.55 -0.23
CA GLN A 86 -17.28 -5.17 -0.41
C GLN A 86 -17.41 -3.95 -1.33
N GLY A 87 -18.62 -3.73 -1.85
CA GLY A 87 -18.91 -2.59 -2.72
C GLY A 87 -18.19 -2.69 -4.07
N GLN A 88 -17.67 -1.56 -4.58
CA GLN A 88 -17.05 -1.53 -5.92
C GLN A 88 -15.80 -2.42 -6.03
N LEU A 89 -15.08 -2.63 -4.92
CA LEU A 89 -13.89 -3.50 -4.87
C LEU A 89 -14.24 -4.98 -5.11
N SER A 90 -15.46 -5.41 -4.77
CA SER A 90 -15.93 -6.78 -4.99
C SER A 90 -16.33 -7.07 -6.44
N VAL A 91 -16.30 -6.06 -7.30
CA VAL A 91 -16.64 -6.17 -8.73
C VAL A 91 -15.47 -5.74 -9.62
N SER A 92 -14.61 -4.84 -9.13
CA SER A 92 -13.66 -4.08 -9.97
C SER A 92 -12.19 -4.09 -9.51
N PRO A 93 -11.49 -5.24 -9.52
CA PRO A 93 -10.05 -5.32 -9.56
C PRO A 93 -9.59 -6.09 -10.80
N ALA A 94 -10.32 -6.03 -11.92
CA ALA A 94 -9.90 -6.69 -13.15
C ALA A 94 -8.51 -6.24 -13.67
N ARG A 95 -7.92 -5.20 -13.06
CA ARG A 95 -6.58 -4.68 -13.39
C ARG A 95 -5.60 -4.56 -12.22
N THR A 96 -5.98 -4.91 -10.99
CA THR A 96 -5.11 -4.69 -9.80
C THR A 96 -5.18 -5.83 -8.80
N ASP A 97 -4.07 -6.16 -8.16
CA ASP A 97 -4.02 -7.20 -7.12
C ASP A 97 -4.34 -6.68 -5.70
N GLY A 98 -4.48 -5.37 -5.57
CA GLY A 98 -4.73 -4.67 -4.31
C GLY A 98 -4.49 -3.17 -4.43
N ILE A 99 -4.34 -2.50 -3.29
CA ILE A 99 -4.15 -1.04 -3.20
C ILE A 99 -2.85 -0.74 -2.44
N LEU A 100 -2.04 0.14 -3.02
CA LEU A 100 -0.90 0.76 -2.33
C LEU A 100 -1.38 2.04 -1.62
N GLY A 101 -1.35 2.04 -0.29
CA GLY A 101 -1.70 3.18 0.56
C GLY A 101 -0.48 4.06 0.83
N PHE A 102 -0.64 5.37 0.60
CA PHE A 102 0.45 6.35 0.65
C PHE A 102 0.24 7.49 1.64
N ASN A 103 -0.79 7.43 2.49
CA ASN A 103 -0.92 8.42 3.55
C ASN A 103 0.27 8.35 4.53
N GLY A 104 0.53 9.47 5.23
CA GLY A 104 1.61 9.65 6.19
C GLY A 104 1.45 8.91 7.52
N ALA A 105 0.46 8.02 7.66
CA ALA A 105 0.31 7.19 8.85
C ALA A 105 1.50 6.24 9.04
N LYS A 106 1.76 5.83 10.28
CA LYS A 106 2.91 4.96 10.61
C LYS A 106 2.86 3.59 9.92
N ILE A 107 1.65 3.09 9.63
CA ILE A 107 1.44 1.82 8.92
C ILE A 107 1.55 1.98 7.39
N GLY A 108 1.59 3.21 6.88
CA GLY A 108 1.74 3.47 5.44
C GLY A 108 3.07 3.03 4.89
N LEU A 109 3.07 2.68 3.60
CA LEU A 109 4.26 2.25 2.87
C LEU A 109 5.41 3.26 2.98
N PRO A 110 5.20 4.58 2.77
CA PRO A 110 6.28 5.56 2.85
C PRO A 110 6.89 5.62 4.24
N SER A 111 6.06 5.67 5.28
CA SER A 111 6.49 5.73 6.68
C SER A 111 7.27 4.49 7.11
N GLN A 112 6.84 3.29 6.69
CA GLN A 112 7.56 2.05 7.00
C GLN A 112 8.93 1.99 6.34
N LEU A 113 9.04 2.40 5.06
CA LEU A 113 10.32 2.45 4.36
C LEU A 113 11.26 3.53 4.92
N ALA A 114 10.71 4.70 5.26
CA ALA A 114 11.47 5.79 5.86
C ALA A 114 12.01 5.43 7.25
N SER A 115 11.22 4.73 8.07
CA SER A 115 11.68 4.25 9.39
C SER A 115 12.83 3.25 9.31
N GLN A 116 12.99 2.59 8.16
CA GLN A 116 14.09 1.66 7.86
C GLN A 116 15.26 2.33 7.14
N GLY A 117 15.21 3.65 6.91
CA GLY A 117 16.27 4.41 6.24
C GLY A 117 16.41 4.14 4.75
N ILE A 118 15.38 3.57 4.10
CA ILE A 118 15.43 3.19 2.68
C ILE A 118 15.13 4.38 1.78
N ILE A 119 14.20 5.24 2.20
CA ILE A 119 13.81 6.46 1.52
C ILE A 119 13.70 7.59 2.54
N ARG A 120 13.70 8.85 2.08
CA ARG A 120 13.05 9.92 2.86
C ARG A 120 11.54 9.75 2.79
N ASN A 121 10.82 10.20 3.81
CA ASN A 121 9.36 10.07 3.88
C ASN A 121 8.66 11.05 2.92
N VAL A 122 8.84 10.82 1.63
CA VAL A 122 8.35 11.62 0.51
C VAL A 122 7.83 10.65 -0.55
N VAL A 123 6.67 10.99 -1.12
CA VAL A 123 6.11 10.32 -2.29
C VAL A 123 5.76 11.40 -3.29
N GLY A 124 6.09 11.17 -4.55
CA GLY A 124 5.65 12.02 -5.64
C GLY A 124 5.12 11.19 -6.79
N HIS A 125 4.19 11.77 -7.54
CA HIS A 125 3.64 11.14 -8.73
C HIS A 125 3.24 12.18 -9.77
N CYS A 126 3.28 11.77 -11.03
CA CYS A 126 2.69 12.48 -12.15
C CYS A 126 1.71 11.52 -12.82
N ILE A 127 0.43 11.88 -12.82
CA ILE A 127 -0.62 11.09 -13.47
C ILE A 127 -0.77 11.64 -14.88
N ALA A 128 -0.57 10.77 -15.88
CA ALA A 128 -0.79 11.13 -17.26
C ALA A 128 -2.29 11.37 -17.53
N ARG A 129 -2.58 12.31 -18.43
CA ARG A 129 -3.96 12.70 -18.77
C ARG A 129 -4.59 11.83 -19.85
N ASP A 130 -3.76 11.24 -20.71
CA ASP A 130 -4.17 10.48 -21.90
C ASP A 130 -3.54 9.08 -21.86
N GLU A 131 -4.21 8.10 -22.47
CA GLU A 131 -3.76 6.69 -22.49
C GLU A 131 -2.41 6.48 -23.22
N ASP A 132 -1.99 7.43 -24.06
CA ASP A 132 -0.73 7.39 -24.81
C ASP A 132 0.49 7.88 -24.01
N ASN A 133 0.26 8.51 -22.85
CA ASN A 133 1.32 9.06 -22.01
C ASN A 133 1.49 8.22 -20.74
N ASN A 134 2.74 7.90 -20.41
CA ASN A 134 3.04 7.19 -19.17
C ASN A 134 3.17 8.19 -18.01
N GLY A 135 2.42 7.93 -16.94
CA GLY A 135 2.67 8.56 -15.65
C GLY A 135 3.90 7.96 -14.97
N TYR A 136 4.33 8.58 -13.88
CA TYR A 136 5.38 8.04 -13.03
C TYR A 136 5.06 8.27 -11.56
N MET A 137 5.70 7.46 -10.71
CA MET A 137 5.69 7.61 -9.26
C MET A 137 7.10 7.37 -8.75
N PHE A 138 7.48 8.07 -7.69
CA PHE A 138 8.72 7.85 -6.98
C PHE A 138 8.50 7.86 -5.46
N LEU A 139 9.37 7.13 -4.76
CA LEU A 139 9.46 7.08 -3.32
C LEU A 139 10.82 7.66 -2.90
N GLY A 140 10.84 8.57 -1.94
CA GLY A 140 12.01 9.37 -1.59
C GLY A 140 12.02 10.74 -2.27
N ASP A 141 13.12 11.46 -2.08
CA ASP A 141 13.28 12.87 -2.48
C ASP A 141 14.22 13.09 -3.67
N ASP A 142 14.81 12.02 -4.22
CA ASP A 142 15.79 12.08 -5.32
C ASP A 142 15.26 12.77 -6.59
N PHE A 143 13.96 12.69 -6.83
CA PHE A 143 13.29 13.25 -8.01
C PHE A 143 12.57 14.58 -7.73
N LEU A 144 12.76 15.20 -6.56
CA LEU A 144 12.15 16.50 -6.27
C LEU A 144 12.82 17.60 -7.11
N PRO A 145 12.04 18.39 -7.88
CA PRO A 145 12.59 19.54 -8.60
C PRO A 145 13.21 20.54 -7.63
N GLN A 146 14.41 21.04 -7.96
CA GLN A 146 15.08 22.06 -7.15
C GLN A 146 14.38 23.44 -7.22
N TRP A 147 13.54 23.67 -8.23
CA TRP A 147 12.85 24.92 -8.51
C TRP A 147 11.49 24.67 -9.19
N GLY A 148 10.62 25.67 -9.22
CA GLY A 148 9.30 25.59 -9.87
C GLY A 148 8.20 24.92 -9.05
N MET A 149 8.50 24.51 -7.81
CA MET A 149 7.52 23.96 -6.86
C MET A 149 7.06 25.04 -5.88
N THR A 150 5.76 25.08 -5.62
CA THR A 150 5.17 25.86 -4.52
C THR A 150 4.74 24.89 -3.42
N TRP A 151 5.17 25.15 -2.19
CA TRP A 151 4.88 24.31 -1.04
C TRP A 151 3.78 24.93 -0.18
N VAL A 152 2.87 24.09 0.29
CA VAL A 152 1.83 24.48 1.25
C VAL A 152 1.88 23.47 2.41
N PRO A 153 1.89 23.95 3.67
CA PRO A 153 1.84 23.05 4.82
C PRO A 153 0.58 22.17 4.77
N MET A 154 0.76 20.86 4.96
CA MET A 154 -0.37 19.97 5.17
C MET A 154 -0.91 20.14 6.59
N LEU A 155 -2.23 20.16 6.73
CA LEU A 155 -2.88 20.12 8.03
C LEU A 155 -2.63 18.74 8.66
N SER A 156 -1.95 18.71 9.80
CA SER A 156 -1.70 17.45 10.50
C SER A 156 -2.84 17.13 11.49
N SER A 157 -3.03 15.85 11.82
CA SER A 157 -4.01 15.45 12.85
C SER A 157 -3.69 16.04 14.23
N THR A 158 -2.45 16.44 14.47
CA THR A 158 -2.04 17.19 15.67
C THR A 158 -2.49 18.66 15.66
N ASP A 159 -2.78 19.23 14.50
CA ASP A 159 -3.20 20.63 14.33
C ASP A 159 -4.74 20.81 14.38
N MET A 160 -5.50 19.70 14.40
CA MET A 160 -6.98 19.71 14.46
C MET A 160 -7.53 19.72 15.91
N ARG A 161 -6.79 20.27 16.87
CA ARG A 161 -7.23 20.42 18.26
C ARG A 161 -7.81 21.80 18.56
#